data_AF-A0A1I4CJB0-F1
#
_entry.id   AF-A0A1I4CJB0-F1
#
_cell.length_a   1.000
_cell.length_b   1.000
_cell.length_c   1.000
_cell.angle_alpha   90.00
_cell.angle_beta   90.00
_cell.angle_gamma   90.00
#
_symmetry.space_group_name_H-M   'P 1'
#
loop_
_entity.id
_entity.type
_entity.pdbx_description
1 polymer ?
#
loop_
_entity_poly.entity_id
_entity_poly.type
_entity_poly.pdbx_seq_one_letter_code
_entity_poly.pdbx_strand_id
1 'polypeptide(L)'
;MRPHVELIHEGDYVWHAAELVGGEGRAGERRLSVDEEDGSSSLRIDFRTDWGRGPGVHHADTEYYVLQGTMTYGGRRLGRGGYVHAPRGVPTEAITFAEGTRILHYREYGDAGFDLHAPRRPGARDDVVVLDTEAMRWDAVPNPGPMPGLFIKYLRVDPVTGFYTRLVHAQGGWSDHRLAHHPCYEEAYTVQGHMEYNFGTLDLGTYFFRPARVKHGHFTTMEGGATWLLRSDGELHNWYTQNAWVRWGGEAVNYGGTGGGRMRWSQSAHDLGRGSDRRSARDLADLRASLAYARSRGAADADHVPHGHGADRSLLAIAKALDAARLQGGHGDHVHDHADGRHGDHDHDHANGPHGDHDHGHADAPHEHGHMDGPHDPHGLAADWGADPRSLEHPGERTDAGAHNRGHGRAWKQGDPVPAPILSSLPVRSRSRGRWDADGM
;
A
#
# COMPACT_ATOMS: atom_id res chain seq x y z
N MET A 1 -9.90 -3.79 -10.16
CA MET A 1 -8.75 -3.44 -9.32
C MET A 1 -8.53 -4.45 -8.19
N ARG A 2 -7.28 -4.92 -8.01
CA ARG A 2 -6.87 -5.79 -6.90
C ARG A 2 -6.91 -5.05 -5.54
N PRO A 3 -7.74 -5.47 -4.58
CA PRO A 3 -7.81 -4.84 -3.27
C PRO A 3 -6.52 -5.08 -2.46
N HIS A 4 -6.20 -4.13 -1.59
CA HIS A 4 -5.07 -4.28 -0.66
C HIS A 4 -5.30 -5.46 0.30
N VAL A 5 -4.34 -6.38 0.32
CA VAL A 5 -4.20 -7.46 1.30
C VAL A 5 -2.90 -7.24 2.07
N GLU A 6 -2.94 -7.12 3.39
CA GLU A 6 -1.70 -6.83 4.15
C GLU A 6 -1.08 -8.07 4.76
N LEU A 7 -1.83 -8.88 5.52
CA LEU A 7 -1.31 -10.09 6.15
C LEU A 7 -2.43 -11.11 6.33
N ILE A 8 -2.64 -11.98 5.35
CA ILE A 8 -3.56 -13.11 5.49
C ILE A 8 -2.76 -14.40 5.36
N HIS A 9 -2.86 -15.24 6.39
CA HIS A 9 -2.26 -16.56 6.37
C HIS A 9 -3.10 -17.47 5.47
N GLU A 10 -2.44 -18.30 4.66
CA GLU A 10 -3.04 -19.27 3.73
C GLU A 10 -4.24 -20.01 4.35
N GLY A 11 -4.13 -20.39 5.63
CA GLY A 11 -5.11 -21.13 6.41
C GLY A 11 -6.49 -20.47 6.51
N ASP A 12 -6.57 -19.15 6.37
CA ASP A 12 -7.79 -18.37 6.56
C ASP A 12 -8.58 -18.14 5.27
N TYR A 13 -7.97 -18.48 4.14
CA TYR A 13 -8.67 -18.45 2.87
C TYR A 13 -9.60 -19.65 2.74
N VAL A 14 -10.76 -19.38 2.15
CA VAL A 14 -11.75 -20.38 1.78
C VAL A 14 -11.31 -21.14 0.52
N TRP A 15 -11.72 -22.41 0.44
CA TRP A 15 -11.43 -23.26 -0.72
C TRP A 15 -12.48 -23.10 -1.81
N HIS A 16 -12.02 -23.08 -3.05
CA HIS A 16 -12.83 -23.15 -4.26
C HIS A 16 -12.35 -24.32 -5.13
N ALA A 17 -13.14 -24.74 -6.11
CA ALA A 17 -12.64 -25.59 -7.18
C ALA A 17 -11.61 -24.80 -8.00
N ALA A 18 -10.49 -25.43 -8.37
CA ALA A 18 -9.45 -24.75 -9.12
C ALA A 18 -9.88 -24.46 -10.56
N GLU A 19 -9.68 -23.22 -11.03
CA GLU A 19 -9.99 -22.79 -12.39
C GLU A 19 -8.83 -23.10 -13.35
N LEU A 20 -8.62 -24.39 -13.63
CA LEU A 20 -7.58 -24.87 -14.55
C LEU A 20 -8.21 -25.46 -15.83
N VAL A 21 -8.62 -24.58 -16.73
CA VAL A 21 -9.35 -24.92 -17.97
C VAL A 21 -8.57 -25.90 -18.85
N GLY A 22 -9.26 -26.91 -19.36
CA GLY A 22 -8.73 -27.89 -20.31
C GLY A 22 -7.92 -29.03 -19.69
N GLY A 23 -7.78 -29.09 -18.37
CA GLY A 23 -7.08 -30.18 -17.69
C GLY A 23 -8.00 -31.24 -17.07
N GLU A 24 -7.42 -32.40 -16.84
CA GLU A 24 -8.06 -33.56 -16.23
C GLU A 24 -7.47 -33.78 -14.83
N GLY A 25 -8.32 -34.15 -13.86
CA GLY A 25 -7.96 -34.32 -12.45
C GLY A 25 -8.72 -33.36 -11.53
N ARG A 26 -8.42 -33.38 -10.24
CA ARG A 26 -9.06 -32.51 -9.23
C ARG A 26 -8.03 -31.67 -8.50
N ALA A 27 -8.32 -30.38 -8.37
CA ALA A 27 -7.56 -29.45 -7.55
C ALA A 27 -8.51 -28.46 -6.86
N GLY A 28 -8.08 -27.97 -5.70
CA GLY A 28 -8.75 -26.85 -5.03
C GLY A 28 -7.84 -25.63 -5.04
N GLU A 29 -8.43 -24.44 -5.06
CA GLU A 29 -7.71 -23.18 -5.01
C GLU A 29 -8.12 -22.32 -3.81
N ARG A 30 -7.18 -21.50 -3.35
CA ARG A 30 -7.40 -20.37 -2.45
C ARG A 30 -7.03 -19.11 -3.22
N ARG A 31 -7.97 -18.18 -3.30
CA ARG A 31 -7.83 -16.90 -3.99
C ARG A 31 -7.20 -15.89 -3.05
N LEU A 32 -5.89 -15.69 -3.17
CA LEU A 32 -5.12 -14.84 -2.26
C LEU A 32 -5.41 -13.35 -2.50
N SER A 33 -5.53 -12.98 -3.78
CA SER A 33 -5.95 -11.66 -4.26
C SER A 33 -6.48 -11.81 -5.69
N VAL A 34 -7.54 -11.08 -6.03
CA VAL A 34 -8.22 -11.16 -7.33
C VAL A 34 -8.57 -9.74 -7.79
N ASP A 35 -8.33 -9.47 -9.06
CA ASP A 35 -8.89 -8.35 -9.79
C ASP A 35 -10.17 -8.80 -10.49
N GLU A 36 -11.31 -8.30 -10.05
CA GLU A 36 -12.60 -8.64 -10.68
C GLU A 36 -12.82 -7.94 -12.03
N GLU A 37 -12.01 -6.94 -12.38
CA GLU A 37 -12.17 -6.18 -13.63
C GLU A 37 -11.47 -6.86 -14.81
N ASP A 38 -10.27 -7.41 -14.62
CA ASP A 38 -9.46 -8.01 -15.69
C ASP A 38 -9.12 -9.49 -15.51
N GLY A 39 -9.48 -10.09 -14.37
CA GLY A 39 -9.23 -11.50 -14.05
C GLY A 39 -7.86 -11.80 -13.45
N SER A 40 -6.99 -10.79 -13.28
CA SER A 40 -5.69 -10.96 -12.65
C SER A 40 -5.84 -11.55 -11.24
N SER A 41 -5.03 -12.54 -10.89
CA SER A 41 -5.22 -13.28 -9.65
C SER A 41 -3.94 -13.93 -9.15
N SER A 42 -3.80 -13.92 -7.84
CA SER A 42 -2.81 -14.68 -7.09
C SER A 42 -3.49 -15.82 -6.35
N LEU A 43 -3.08 -17.04 -6.65
CA LEU A 43 -3.74 -18.24 -6.18
C LEU A 43 -2.73 -19.15 -5.49
N ARG A 44 -3.23 -19.89 -4.51
CA ARG A 44 -2.62 -21.15 -4.09
C ARG A 44 -3.47 -22.29 -4.62
N ILE A 45 -2.86 -23.29 -5.22
CA ILE A 45 -3.55 -24.49 -5.72
C ILE A 45 -2.99 -25.75 -5.04
N ASP A 46 -3.90 -26.59 -4.55
CA ASP A 46 -3.60 -27.91 -3.98
C ASP A 46 -4.23 -29.00 -4.88
N PHE A 47 -3.40 -29.85 -5.48
CA PHE A 47 -3.82 -30.96 -6.33
C PHE A 47 -4.26 -32.16 -5.47
N ARG A 48 -5.49 -32.64 -5.69
CA ARG A 48 -6.16 -33.72 -4.93
C ARG A 48 -6.13 -35.07 -5.65
N THR A 49 -5.72 -35.08 -6.91
CA THR A 49 -5.38 -36.24 -7.71
C THR A 49 -4.19 -35.86 -8.57
N ASP A 50 -3.64 -36.81 -9.32
CA ASP A 50 -2.87 -36.44 -10.49
C ASP A 50 -3.72 -35.53 -11.39
N TRP A 51 -3.07 -34.50 -11.91
CA TRP A 51 -3.71 -33.53 -12.79
C TRP A 51 -2.82 -33.25 -13.99
N GLY A 52 -3.42 -33.08 -15.15
CA GLY A 52 -2.66 -32.80 -16.37
C GLY A 52 -3.45 -32.04 -17.41
N ARG A 53 -2.74 -31.29 -18.24
CA ARG A 53 -3.29 -30.59 -19.40
C ARG A 53 -2.32 -30.65 -20.56
N GLY A 54 -2.87 -30.86 -21.76
CA GLY A 54 -2.11 -30.82 -23.02
C GLY A 54 -1.57 -29.42 -23.36
N PRO A 55 -0.78 -29.31 -24.43
CA PRO A 55 -0.22 -28.03 -24.87
C PRO A 55 -1.30 -27.07 -25.38
N GLY A 56 -1.01 -25.78 -25.37
CA GLY A 56 -1.96 -24.74 -25.80
C GLY A 56 -1.53 -23.34 -25.38
N VAL A 57 -2.47 -22.40 -25.37
CA VAL A 57 -2.19 -20.97 -25.15
C VAL A 57 -3.02 -20.40 -24.01
N HIS A 58 -2.35 -19.69 -23.10
CA HIS A 58 -3.00 -18.96 -22.01
C HIS A 58 -3.63 -17.64 -22.44
N HIS A 59 -4.78 -17.32 -21.84
CA HIS A 59 -5.44 -16.00 -21.98
C HIS A 59 -4.79 -14.92 -21.12
N ALA A 60 -4.16 -15.29 -20.02
CA ALA A 60 -3.43 -14.42 -19.09
C ALA A 60 -1.92 -14.67 -19.16
N ASP A 61 -1.13 -13.72 -18.67
CA ASP A 61 0.27 -13.97 -18.37
C ASP A 61 0.36 -14.83 -17.10
N THR A 62 0.87 -16.06 -17.23
CA THR A 62 0.67 -17.10 -16.20
C THR A 62 1.99 -17.55 -15.58
N GLU A 63 2.04 -17.68 -14.26
CA GLU A 63 3.20 -18.22 -13.54
C GLU A 63 2.81 -19.38 -12.64
N TYR A 64 3.64 -20.42 -12.58
CA TYR A 64 3.54 -21.56 -11.68
C TYR A 64 4.79 -21.63 -10.82
N TYR A 65 4.64 -21.78 -9.50
CA TYR A 65 5.75 -22.00 -8.58
C TYR A 65 5.44 -23.15 -7.62
N VAL A 66 6.26 -24.20 -7.63
CA VAL A 66 6.04 -25.40 -6.81
C VAL A 66 6.50 -25.16 -5.37
N LEU A 67 5.54 -25.09 -4.43
CA LEU A 67 5.80 -25.03 -2.99
C LEU A 67 6.21 -26.41 -2.44
N GLN A 68 5.51 -27.45 -2.89
CA GLN A 68 5.68 -28.84 -2.44
C GLN A 68 5.18 -29.79 -3.53
N GLY A 69 5.78 -30.97 -3.65
CA GLY A 69 5.36 -31.98 -4.63
C GLY A 69 6.14 -31.86 -5.92
N THR A 70 5.49 -32.14 -7.05
CA THR A 70 6.19 -32.26 -8.34
C THR A 70 5.31 -31.86 -9.51
N MET A 71 5.92 -31.11 -10.42
CA MET A 71 5.38 -30.71 -11.71
C MET A 71 6.20 -31.37 -12.83
N THR A 72 5.57 -31.70 -13.96
CA THR A 72 6.28 -31.97 -15.22
C THR A 72 5.82 -30.97 -16.26
N TYR A 73 6.77 -30.32 -16.95
CA TYR A 73 6.50 -29.38 -18.03
C TYR A 73 7.30 -29.78 -19.27
N GLY A 74 6.64 -30.05 -20.40
CA GLY A 74 7.31 -30.49 -21.63
C GLY A 74 8.19 -31.73 -21.44
N GLY A 75 7.78 -32.65 -20.56
CA GLY A 75 8.54 -33.84 -20.19
C GLY A 75 9.65 -33.63 -19.15
N ARG A 76 9.98 -32.38 -18.77
CA ARG A 76 10.95 -32.09 -17.71
C ARG A 76 10.27 -32.07 -16.33
N ARG A 77 10.75 -32.91 -15.41
CA ARG A 77 10.25 -32.99 -14.04
C ARG A 77 10.94 -31.97 -13.13
N LEU A 78 10.16 -31.25 -12.32
CA LEU A 78 10.59 -30.22 -11.38
C LEU A 78 9.93 -30.43 -10.01
N GLY A 79 10.72 -30.36 -8.94
CA GLY A 79 10.25 -30.46 -7.56
C GLY A 79 9.91 -29.09 -6.96
N ARG A 80 10.05 -28.97 -5.62
CA ARG A 80 10.01 -27.69 -4.91
C ARG A 80 10.92 -26.66 -5.60
N GLY A 81 10.44 -25.43 -5.73
CA GLY A 81 11.17 -24.37 -6.42
C GLY A 81 11.12 -24.47 -7.95
N GLY A 82 10.43 -25.46 -8.51
CA GLY A 82 10.11 -25.48 -9.94
C GLY A 82 9.27 -24.27 -10.31
N TYR A 83 9.74 -23.49 -11.29
CA TYR A 83 9.08 -22.28 -11.76
C TYR A 83 8.84 -22.33 -13.27
N VAL A 84 7.63 -21.97 -13.69
CA VAL A 84 7.27 -21.80 -15.10
C VAL A 84 6.58 -20.46 -15.26
N HIS A 85 7.07 -19.63 -16.18
CA HIS A 85 6.37 -18.45 -16.69
C HIS A 85 5.91 -18.74 -18.12
N ALA A 86 4.62 -18.58 -18.36
CA ALA A 86 3.92 -18.84 -19.60
C ALA A 86 3.26 -17.54 -20.08
N PRO A 87 3.92 -16.79 -20.98
CA PRO A 87 3.40 -15.51 -21.42
C PRO A 87 2.04 -15.65 -22.13
N ARG A 88 1.19 -14.65 -21.96
CA ARG A 88 -0.09 -14.55 -22.66
C ARG A 88 0.09 -14.73 -24.16
N GLY A 89 -0.69 -15.62 -24.77
CA GLY A 89 -0.66 -15.80 -26.22
C GLY A 89 0.49 -16.67 -26.75
N VAL A 90 1.42 -17.12 -25.91
CA VAL A 90 2.55 -17.97 -26.30
C VAL A 90 2.19 -19.45 -26.15
N PRO A 91 2.48 -20.33 -27.14
CA PRO A 91 2.25 -21.75 -27.01
C PRO A 91 3.08 -22.33 -25.86
N THR A 92 2.40 -23.12 -25.04
CA THR A 92 2.97 -23.85 -23.91
C THR A 92 2.92 -25.34 -24.17
N GLU A 93 3.91 -26.04 -23.63
CA GLU A 93 3.96 -27.50 -23.63
C GLU A 93 2.95 -28.12 -22.66
N ALA A 94 2.77 -29.44 -22.76
CA ALA A 94 1.99 -30.19 -21.80
C ALA A 94 2.54 -30.02 -20.37
N ILE A 95 1.63 -29.90 -19.41
CA ILE A 95 1.94 -29.70 -17.99
C ILE A 95 1.16 -30.69 -17.13
N THR A 96 1.83 -31.30 -16.16
CA THR A 96 1.20 -32.22 -15.19
C THR A 96 1.68 -31.95 -13.78
N PHE A 97 0.84 -32.28 -12.80
CA PHE A 97 1.12 -32.20 -11.37
C PHE A 97 0.74 -33.51 -10.72
N ALA A 98 1.61 -34.03 -9.86
CA ALA A 98 1.32 -35.23 -9.08
C ALA A 98 0.32 -34.91 -7.96
N GLU A 99 -0.47 -35.90 -7.55
CA GLU A 99 -1.34 -35.79 -6.36
C GLU A 99 -0.56 -35.27 -5.13
N GLY A 100 -1.17 -34.37 -4.36
CA GLY A 100 -0.57 -33.78 -3.16
C GLY A 100 0.38 -32.62 -3.46
N THR A 101 0.61 -32.27 -4.73
CA THR A 101 1.39 -31.10 -5.12
C THR A 101 0.67 -29.81 -4.71
N ARG A 102 1.45 -28.83 -4.25
CA ARG A 102 1.00 -27.48 -3.88
C ARG A 102 1.80 -26.45 -4.65
N ILE A 103 1.11 -25.50 -5.24
CA ILE A 103 1.73 -24.45 -6.03
C ILE A 103 1.19 -23.07 -5.66
N LEU A 104 1.99 -22.05 -5.94
CA LEU A 104 1.48 -20.72 -6.23
C LEU A 104 1.21 -20.64 -7.74
N HIS A 105 0.09 -20.03 -8.09
CA HIS A 105 -0.34 -19.84 -9.46
C HIS A 105 -0.77 -18.38 -9.63
N TYR A 106 -0.11 -17.67 -10.54
CA TYR A 106 -0.40 -16.27 -10.82
C TYR A 106 -0.93 -16.12 -12.23
N ARG A 107 -1.87 -15.21 -12.40
CA ARG A 107 -2.43 -14.79 -13.69
C ARG A 107 -2.46 -13.27 -13.72
N GLU A 108 -1.93 -12.64 -14.75
CA GLU A 108 -2.02 -11.19 -14.94
C GLU A 108 -2.63 -10.86 -16.30
N TYR A 109 -3.45 -9.81 -16.33
CA TYR A 109 -4.03 -9.21 -17.53
C TYR A 109 -4.89 -10.18 -18.37
N GLY A 110 -5.60 -11.10 -17.71
CA GLY A 110 -6.51 -12.04 -18.35
C GLY A 110 -7.16 -13.03 -17.38
N ASP A 111 -8.18 -13.73 -17.88
CA ASP A 111 -8.94 -14.73 -17.14
C ASP A 111 -8.25 -16.12 -17.10
N ALA A 112 -8.97 -17.10 -16.55
CA ALA A 112 -8.56 -18.50 -16.45
C ALA A 112 -8.47 -19.26 -17.79
N GLY A 113 -8.83 -18.61 -18.91
CA GLY A 113 -9.03 -19.27 -20.18
C GLY A 113 -7.75 -19.85 -20.78
N PHE A 114 -7.94 -20.94 -21.52
CA PHE A 114 -6.87 -21.66 -22.18
C PHE A 114 -7.37 -22.32 -23.46
N ASP A 115 -6.68 -22.06 -24.57
CA ASP A 115 -6.99 -22.68 -25.86
C ASP A 115 -6.07 -23.88 -26.09
N LEU A 116 -6.63 -25.09 -26.03
CA LEU A 116 -5.89 -26.33 -26.31
C LEU A 116 -5.38 -26.35 -27.75
N HIS A 117 -4.12 -26.74 -27.93
CA HIS A 117 -3.45 -26.87 -29.23
C HIS A 117 -3.45 -25.61 -30.10
N ALA A 118 -3.71 -24.43 -29.53
CA ALA A 118 -3.70 -23.18 -30.28
C ALA A 118 -2.27 -22.74 -30.69
N PRO A 119 -2.11 -22.11 -31.86
CA PRO A 119 -0.85 -21.51 -32.26
C PRO A 119 -0.59 -20.20 -31.51
N ARG A 120 0.64 -19.67 -31.62
CA ARG A 120 1.01 -18.39 -31.04
C ARG A 120 0.06 -17.29 -31.53
N ARG A 121 -0.47 -16.49 -30.60
CA ARG A 121 -1.32 -15.36 -30.93
C ARG A 121 -0.47 -14.21 -31.53
N PRO A 122 -1.00 -13.48 -32.53
CA PRO A 122 -0.32 -12.29 -33.05
C PRO A 122 -0.01 -11.28 -31.94
N GLY A 123 1.20 -10.73 -31.94
CA GLY A 123 1.65 -9.75 -30.95
C GLY A 123 2.07 -10.33 -29.59
N ALA A 124 1.99 -11.65 -29.39
CA ALA A 124 2.55 -12.30 -28.21
C ALA A 124 4.08 -12.12 -28.18
N ARG A 125 4.59 -11.66 -27.03
CA ARG A 125 6.01 -11.41 -26.78
C ARG A 125 6.57 -12.47 -25.84
N ASP A 126 7.89 -12.56 -25.79
CA ASP A 126 8.66 -13.46 -24.92
C ASP A 126 8.40 -14.95 -25.17
N ASP A 127 9.27 -15.80 -24.63
CA ASP A 127 9.11 -17.25 -24.69
C ASP A 127 8.90 -17.80 -23.27
N VAL A 128 8.41 -19.03 -23.18
CA VAL A 128 8.19 -19.69 -21.90
C VAL A 128 9.52 -19.83 -21.15
N VAL A 129 9.54 -19.42 -19.88
CA VAL A 129 10.68 -19.60 -18.97
C VAL A 129 10.43 -20.78 -18.05
N VAL A 130 11.41 -21.68 -17.92
CA VAL A 130 11.33 -22.87 -17.05
C VAL A 130 12.59 -22.97 -16.19
N LEU A 131 12.45 -22.74 -14.89
CA LEU A 131 13.56 -22.68 -13.95
C LEU A 131 13.45 -23.75 -12.85
N ASP A 132 14.61 -24.25 -12.43
CA ASP A 132 14.78 -24.91 -11.14
C ASP A 132 15.42 -23.89 -10.19
N THR A 133 14.61 -23.27 -9.35
CA THR A 133 15.10 -22.18 -8.49
C THR A 133 15.97 -22.68 -7.33
N GLU A 134 15.90 -23.97 -6.96
CA GLU A 134 16.78 -24.55 -5.94
C GLU A 134 18.21 -24.67 -6.48
N ALA A 135 18.37 -24.91 -7.78
CA ALA A 135 19.66 -24.97 -8.46
C ALA A 135 20.27 -23.58 -8.75
N MET A 136 19.47 -22.50 -8.66
CA MET A 136 19.96 -21.13 -8.87
C MET A 136 20.82 -20.67 -7.69
N ARG A 137 21.80 -19.82 -7.99
CA ARG A 137 22.61 -19.12 -6.97
C ARG A 137 21.87 -17.89 -6.47
N TRP A 138 22.10 -17.55 -5.21
CA TRP A 138 21.65 -16.30 -4.61
C TRP A 138 22.65 -15.21 -4.92
N ASP A 139 22.17 -14.08 -5.43
CA ASP A 139 22.98 -12.87 -5.60
C ASP A 139 22.71 -11.91 -4.44
N ALA A 140 23.73 -11.21 -3.96
CA ALA A 140 23.52 -10.13 -2.99
C ALA A 140 22.77 -8.98 -3.67
N VAL A 141 21.78 -8.40 -2.99
CA VAL A 141 21.04 -7.25 -3.54
C VAL A 141 21.99 -6.05 -3.69
N PRO A 142 22.15 -5.47 -4.88
CA PRO A 142 23.22 -4.51 -5.17
C PRO A 142 23.01 -3.07 -4.66
N ASN A 143 22.00 -2.80 -3.82
CA ASN A 143 21.64 -1.41 -3.48
C ASN A 143 22.28 -0.86 -2.20
N PRO A 144 22.84 0.37 -2.24
CA PRO A 144 23.13 1.15 -1.05
C PRO A 144 21.82 1.69 -0.45
N GLY A 145 21.43 1.22 0.74
CA GLY A 145 20.21 1.72 1.38
C GLY A 145 19.75 0.84 2.53
N PRO A 146 19.45 -0.44 2.34
CA PRO A 146 19.17 -1.39 3.42
C PRO A 146 20.47 -1.93 4.04
N MET A 147 20.38 -2.46 5.27
CA MET A 147 21.49 -3.21 5.87
C MET A 147 21.87 -4.39 4.97
N PRO A 148 23.17 -4.75 4.82
CA PRO A 148 23.57 -5.98 4.15
C PRO A 148 22.86 -7.21 4.72
N GLY A 149 22.58 -8.21 3.88
CA GLY A 149 21.88 -9.44 4.30
C GLY A 149 20.62 -9.79 3.49
N LEU A 150 20.31 -9.01 2.46
CA LEU A 150 19.31 -9.33 1.45
C LEU A 150 19.96 -10.00 0.23
N PHE A 151 19.35 -11.08 -0.22
CA PHE A 151 19.74 -11.85 -1.38
C PHE A 151 18.55 -12.03 -2.32
N ILE A 152 18.83 -12.12 -3.61
CA ILE A 152 17.82 -12.16 -4.66
C ILE A 152 18.12 -13.26 -5.68
N LYS A 153 17.04 -13.85 -6.21
CA LYS A 153 17.03 -14.63 -7.45
C LYS A 153 15.98 -14.02 -8.36
N TYR A 154 16.39 -13.41 -9.46
CA TYR A 154 15.45 -12.96 -10.50
C TYR A 154 14.94 -14.17 -11.27
N LEU A 155 13.62 -14.39 -11.24
CA LEU A 155 12.99 -15.50 -11.96
C LEU A 155 12.51 -15.04 -13.34
N ARG A 156 11.96 -13.84 -13.40
CA ARG A 156 11.47 -13.20 -14.62
C ARG A 156 11.55 -11.69 -14.46
N VAL A 157 12.01 -10.99 -15.50
CA VAL A 157 12.01 -9.53 -15.59
C VAL A 157 11.47 -9.15 -16.97
N ASP A 158 10.42 -8.36 -17.00
CA ASP A 158 9.88 -7.73 -18.20
C ASP A 158 10.77 -6.54 -18.57
N PRO A 159 11.47 -6.56 -19.71
CA PRO A 159 12.32 -5.45 -20.10
C PRO A 159 11.53 -4.20 -20.53
N VAL A 160 10.22 -4.31 -20.77
CA VAL A 160 9.37 -3.22 -21.26
C VAL A 160 8.59 -2.58 -20.13
N THR A 161 7.94 -3.37 -19.30
CA THR A 161 7.13 -2.87 -18.18
C THR A 161 7.94 -2.68 -16.90
N GLY A 162 9.07 -3.38 -16.79
CA GLY A 162 9.81 -3.48 -15.54
C GLY A 162 9.13 -4.37 -14.51
N PHE A 163 8.08 -5.13 -14.87
CA PHE A 163 7.47 -6.14 -14.00
C PHE A 163 8.44 -7.27 -13.75
N TYR A 164 8.56 -7.74 -12.50
CA TYR A 164 9.44 -8.85 -12.19
C TYR A 164 8.96 -9.74 -11.04
N THR A 165 9.27 -11.02 -11.20
CA THR A 165 9.10 -12.06 -10.17
C THR A 165 10.47 -12.46 -9.67
N ARG A 166 10.60 -12.54 -8.35
CA ARG A 166 11.86 -12.83 -7.67
C ARG A 166 11.65 -13.67 -6.42
N LEU A 167 12.66 -14.46 -6.07
CA LEU A 167 12.82 -14.88 -4.69
C LEU A 167 13.70 -13.85 -3.99
N VAL A 168 13.30 -13.44 -2.79
CA VAL A 168 14.08 -12.58 -1.91
C VAL A 168 14.31 -13.34 -0.61
N HIS A 169 15.57 -13.47 -0.19
CA HIS A 169 15.94 -14.00 1.10
C HIS A 169 16.59 -12.91 1.94
N ALA A 170 16.06 -12.68 3.14
CA ALA A 170 16.71 -11.87 4.16
C ALA A 170 17.26 -12.79 5.25
N GLN A 171 18.57 -12.68 5.51
CA GLN A 171 19.23 -13.45 6.57
C GLN A 171 18.68 -13.10 7.94
N GLY A 172 18.73 -14.01 8.91
CA GLY A 172 18.24 -13.74 10.25
C GLY A 172 18.90 -12.53 10.92
N GLY A 173 18.09 -11.66 11.53
CA GLY A 173 18.52 -10.38 12.10
C GLY A 173 18.64 -9.24 11.09
N TRP A 174 18.33 -9.47 9.81
CA TRP A 174 18.22 -8.38 8.85
C TRP A 174 17.03 -7.48 9.22
N SER A 175 17.27 -6.17 9.27
CA SER A 175 16.25 -5.17 9.62
C SER A 175 16.32 -3.88 8.80
N ASP A 176 15.15 -3.27 8.57
CA ASP A 176 15.01 -1.90 8.08
C ASP A 176 14.14 -1.07 9.04
N HIS A 177 14.77 -0.08 9.65
CA HIS A 177 14.17 0.83 10.63
C HIS A 177 13.37 1.98 9.99
N ARG A 178 13.21 2.03 8.67
CA ARG A 178 12.46 3.08 7.97
C ARG A 178 11.09 2.57 7.54
N LEU A 179 10.18 3.51 7.23
CA LEU A 179 8.88 3.20 6.65
C LEU A 179 8.95 3.45 5.15
N ALA A 180 8.93 2.38 4.35
CA ALA A 180 9.03 2.42 2.91
C ALA A 180 7.66 2.56 2.22
N HIS A 181 7.66 3.08 1.01
CA HIS A 181 6.60 2.99 0.00
C HIS A 181 7.25 3.12 -1.38
N HIS A 182 6.56 2.65 -2.43
CA HIS A 182 7.12 2.56 -3.79
C HIS A 182 6.07 2.91 -4.87
N PRO A 183 6.53 3.22 -6.11
CA PRO A 183 5.65 3.59 -7.23
C PRO A 183 4.84 2.42 -7.82
N CYS A 184 5.24 1.18 -7.53
CA CYS A 184 4.64 -0.05 -8.04
C CYS A 184 3.90 -0.79 -6.92
N TYR A 185 3.04 -1.73 -7.30
CA TYR A 185 2.55 -2.70 -6.33
C TYR A 185 3.68 -3.62 -5.88
N GLU A 186 3.52 -4.17 -4.69
CA GLU A 186 4.34 -5.25 -4.20
C GLU A 186 3.45 -6.35 -3.64
N GLU A 187 3.66 -7.59 -4.05
CA GLU A 187 3.02 -8.75 -3.43
C GLU A 187 4.04 -9.81 -3.08
N ALA A 188 3.78 -10.55 -2.01
CA ALA A 188 4.65 -11.62 -1.60
C ALA A 188 3.91 -12.77 -0.93
N TYR A 189 4.46 -13.97 -1.11
CA TYR A 189 4.12 -15.16 -0.35
C TYR A 189 5.35 -15.64 0.42
N THR A 190 5.21 -15.83 1.72
CA THR A 190 6.31 -16.32 2.57
C THR A 190 6.51 -17.82 2.36
N VAL A 191 7.65 -18.22 1.82
CA VAL A 191 8.00 -19.62 1.49
C VAL A 191 8.98 -20.25 2.49
N GLN A 192 9.62 -19.44 3.33
CA GLN A 192 10.48 -19.90 4.41
C GLN A 192 10.57 -18.85 5.52
N GLY A 193 10.70 -19.31 6.76
CA GLY A 193 11.12 -18.48 7.88
C GLY A 193 10.03 -17.53 8.38
N HIS A 194 10.47 -16.44 9.02
CA HIS A 194 9.55 -15.44 9.57
C HIS A 194 10.14 -14.03 9.59
N MET A 195 9.26 -13.03 9.51
CA MET A 195 9.61 -11.62 9.68
C MET A 195 8.58 -10.92 10.56
N GLU A 196 9.08 -10.16 11.53
CA GLU A 196 8.28 -9.21 12.30
C GLU A 196 8.24 -7.87 11.59
N TYR A 197 7.05 -7.30 11.60
CA TYR A 197 6.69 -6.12 10.85
C TYR A 197 5.61 -5.33 11.60
N ASN A 198 5.45 -4.04 11.29
CA ASN A 198 4.58 -3.12 12.04
C ASN A 198 3.07 -3.48 11.92
N PHE A 199 2.63 -4.21 10.88
CA PHE A 199 1.22 -4.68 10.80
C PHE A 199 1.01 -6.12 11.27
N GLY A 200 2.09 -6.81 11.65
CA GLY A 200 2.03 -8.17 12.18
C GLY A 200 3.25 -9.00 11.83
N THR A 201 3.05 -10.31 11.72
CA THR A 201 4.12 -11.26 11.42
C THR A 201 3.86 -11.89 10.06
N LEU A 202 4.90 -11.96 9.24
CA LEU A 202 4.96 -12.75 8.02
C LEU A 202 5.58 -14.10 8.37
N ASP A 203 4.76 -15.12 8.58
CA ASP A 203 5.19 -16.51 8.78
C ASP A 203 4.96 -17.34 7.50
N LEU A 204 5.48 -18.56 7.47
CA LEU A 204 5.29 -19.48 6.34
C LEU A 204 3.81 -19.57 5.93
N GLY A 205 3.53 -19.29 4.66
CA GLY A 205 2.17 -19.30 4.13
C GLY A 205 1.41 -17.99 4.25
N THR A 206 2.00 -16.93 4.82
CA THR A 206 1.39 -15.61 4.81
C THR A 206 1.60 -14.90 3.47
N TYR A 207 0.51 -14.29 2.99
CA TYR A 207 0.44 -13.52 1.75
C TYR A 207 0.06 -12.07 1.98
N PHE A 208 0.59 -11.19 1.13
CA PHE A 208 0.18 -9.79 0.99
C PHE A 208 0.17 -9.34 -0.47
N PHE A 209 -0.66 -8.33 -0.75
CA PHE A 209 -0.71 -7.55 -1.99
C PHE A 209 -0.88 -6.08 -1.65
N ARG A 210 0.15 -5.28 -1.78
CA ARG A 210 0.16 -3.84 -1.51
C ARG A 210 0.11 -3.07 -2.82
N PRO A 211 -0.98 -2.34 -3.13
CA PRO A 211 -1.00 -1.38 -4.22
C PRO A 211 0.13 -0.34 -4.10
N ALA A 212 0.38 0.38 -5.20
CA ALA A 212 1.37 1.44 -5.22
C ALA A 212 1.15 2.44 -4.07
N ARG A 213 2.26 2.93 -3.52
CA ARG A 213 2.33 3.93 -2.43
C ARG A 213 1.81 3.47 -1.07
N VAL A 214 1.35 2.23 -0.91
CA VAL A 214 0.99 1.70 0.40
C VAL A 214 2.24 1.65 1.28
N LYS A 215 2.15 2.36 2.40
CA LYS A 215 3.26 2.49 3.34
C LYS A 215 3.44 1.24 4.21
N HIS A 216 4.68 0.83 4.38
CA HIS A 216 5.08 -0.35 5.15
C HIS A 216 6.51 -0.18 5.73
N GLY A 217 7.11 -1.23 6.30
CA GLY A 217 8.18 -1.15 7.32
C GLY A 217 7.65 -0.85 8.73
N HIS A 218 8.38 -1.02 9.82
CA HIS A 218 9.74 -1.52 9.96
C HIS A 218 9.82 -3.03 9.88
N PHE A 219 10.92 -3.54 9.38
CA PHE A 219 11.13 -4.96 9.15
C PHE A 219 12.23 -5.49 10.05
N THR A 220 12.01 -6.67 10.63
CA THR A 220 13.05 -7.49 11.25
C THR A 220 12.79 -8.95 10.96
N THR A 221 13.72 -9.60 10.28
CA THR A 221 13.72 -11.06 10.16
C THR A 221 14.28 -11.68 11.41
N MET A 222 13.68 -12.77 11.90
CA MET A 222 14.18 -13.42 13.11
C MET A 222 14.99 -14.68 12.76
N GLU A 223 15.14 -15.60 13.71
CA GLU A 223 16.06 -16.73 13.58
C GLU A 223 15.75 -17.60 12.36
N GLY A 224 16.78 -17.88 11.55
CA GLY A 224 16.65 -18.60 10.28
C GLY A 224 16.32 -17.71 9.07
N GLY A 225 16.09 -16.41 9.29
CA GLY A 225 15.75 -15.46 8.23
C GLY A 225 14.35 -15.64 7.69
N ALA A 226 14.08 -15.06 6.52
CA ALA A 226 12.84 -15.26 5.80
C ALA A 226 13.06 -15.23 4.28
N THR A 227 12.25 -16.00 3.56
CA THR A 227 12.26 -16.03 2.09
C THR A 227 10.86 -15.85 1.56
N TRP A 228 10.73 -15.02 0.53
CA TRP A 228 9.48 -14.76 -0.16
C TRP A 228 9.60 -15.00 -1.65
N LEU A 229 8.54 -15.53 -2.26
CA LEU A 229 8.28 -15.31 -3.68
C LEU A 229 7.54 -13.98 -3.79
N LEU A 230 8.12 -13.04 -4.51
CA LEU A 230 7.74 -11.64 -4.45
C LEU A 230 7.67 -11.05 -5.87
N ARG A 231 6.60 -10.31 -6.16
CA ARG A 231 6.29 -9.74 -7.48
C ARG A 231 6.03 -8.25 -7.37
N SER A 232 6.43 -7.51 -8.40
CA SER A 232 6.18 -6.07 -8.52
C SER A 232 5.93 -5.74 -9.99
N ASP A 233 4.95 -4.88 -10.29
CA ASP A 233 4.60 -4.46 -11.66
C ASP A 233 5.47 -3.33 -12.22
N GLY A 234 6.54 -2.99 -11.53
CA GLY A 234 7.52 -1.98 -11.94
C GLY A 234 8.68 -1.94 -10.96
N GLU A 235 9.73 -1.18 -11.30
CA GLU A 235 10.94 -1.06 -10.48
C GLU A 235 10.62 -0.64 -9.03
N LEU A 236 11.12 -1.40 -8.06
CA LEU A 236 10.85 -1.17 -6.64
C LEU A 236 11.81 -0.12 -6.08
N HIS A 237 11.48 1.14 -6.33
CA HIS A 237 12.19 2.27 -5.76
C HIS A 237 11.66 2.62 -4.38
N ASN A 238 12.48 2.50 -3.34
CA ASN A 238 12.06 2.74 -1.95
C ASN A 238 12.11 4.24 -1.58
N TRP A 239 10.95 4.81 -1.29
CA TRP A 239 10.83 6.11 -0.64
C TRP A 239 10.53 5.96 0.84
N TYR A 240 11.15 6.78 1.68
CA TYR A 240 11.07 6.61 3.14
C TYR A 240 10.34 7.77 3.82
N THR A 241 9.52 7.44 4.82
CA THR A 241 8.90 8.43 5.72
C THR A 241 9.41 8.21 7.16
N GLN A 242 9.79 9.30 7.82
CA GLN A 242 10.15 9.31 9.24
C GLN A 242 9.20 10.23 10.02
N ASN A 243 9.15 10.06 11.34
CA ASN A 243 8.27 10.83 12.23
C ASN A 243 6.79 10.79 11.79
N ALA A 244 6.37 9.62 11.28
CA ALA A 244 5.01 9.41 10.82
C ALA A 244 4.01 9.56 11.97
N TRP A 245 2.85 10.12 11.65
CA TRP A 245 1.77 10.27 12.61
C TRP A 245 0.41 10.25 11.90
N VAL A 246 -0.56 9.64 12.57
CA VAL A 246 -1.97 9.68 12.19
C VAL A 246 -2.75 9.86 13.48
N ARG A 247 -3.65 10.84 13.51
CA ARG A 247 -4.66 11.00 14.56
C ARG A 247 -6.00 11.25 13.91
N TRP A 248 -7.02 10.54 14.36
CA TRP A 248 -8.40 10.74 13.96
C TRP A 248 -9.29 10.79 15.20
N GLY A 249 -10.45 11.43 15.08
CA GLY A 249 -11.35 11.60 16.20
C GLY A 249 -12.57 12.40 15.80
N GLY A 250 -13.48 12.58 16.76
CA GLY A 250 -14.71 13.33 16.55
C GLY A 250 -15.63 13.26 17.78
N GLU A 251 -16.91 13.52 17.53
CA GLU A 251 -17.96 13.38 18.51
C GLU A 251 -18.79 12.14 18.16
N ALA A 252 -18.73 11.12 19.02
CA ALA A 252 -19.65 10.01 18.98
C ALA A 252 -21.08 10.55 19.15
N VAL A 253 -21.98 10.15 18.26
CA VAL A 253 -23.38 10.63 18.29
C VAL A 253 -24.29 9.64 19.04
N ASN A 254 -24.04 8.34 18.90
CA ASN A 254 -24.88 7.27 19.43
C ASN A 254 -24.09 6.09 20.06
N TYR A 255 -22.78 6.26 20.26
CA TYR A 255 -21.90 5.21 20.82
C TYR A 255 -21.01 5.71 21.97
N GLY A 256 -21.38 6.82 22.61
CA GLY A 256 -20.73 7.27 23.83
C GLY A 256 -21.26 6.53 25.07
N GLY A 257 -20.46 5.61 25.61
CA GLY A 257 -20.69 4.98 26.91
C GLY A 257 -21.99 4.17 27.04
N THR A 258 -22.29 3.70 28.26
CA THR A 258 -23.39 2.78 28.59
C THR A 258 -24.80 3.37 28.45
N GLY A 259 -24.94 4.59 27.94
CA GLY A 259 -26.22 5.24 27.64
C GLY A 259 -26.41 5.63 26.17
N GLY A 260 -25.48 5.28 25.27
CA GLY A 260 -25.53 5.69 23.86
C GLY A 260 -25.44 7.21 23.66
N GLY A 261 -24.83 7.90 24.62
CA GLY A 261 -24.74 9.36 24.65
C GLY A 261 -23.67 9.92 23.72
N ARG A 262 -23.55 11.26 23.72
CA ARG A 262 -22.48 11.93 22.99
C ARG A 262 -21.14 11.81 23.72
N MET A 263 -20.06 11.59 22.98
CA MET A 263 -18.72 11.48 23.56
C MET A 263 -17.66 11.98 22.59
N ARG A 264 -16.83 12.93 23.01
CA ARG A 264 -15.63 13.28 22.25
C ARG A 264 -14.59 12.19 22.39
N TRP A 265 -13.96 11.84 21.28
CA TRP A 265 -12.88 10.87 21.30
C TRP A 265 -11.86 11.20 20.22
N SER A 266 -10.64 10.74 20.45
CA SER A 266 -9.60 10.69 19.43
C SER A 266 -8.76 9.45 19.67
N GLN A 267 -8.20 8.92 18.60
CA GLN A 267 -7.21 7.86 18.62
C GLN A 267 -6.09 8.22 17.64
N SER A 268 -4.88 7.80 17.96
CA SER A 268 -3.73 7.93 17.10
C SER A 268 -3.04 6.60 16.89
N ALA A 269 -2.19 6.56 15.88
CA ALA A 269 -1.14 5.55 15.73
C ALA A 269 -0.35 5.29 17.03
N HIS A 270 -0.09 6.35 17.81
CA HIS A 270 0.60 6.25 19.09
C HIS A 270 -0.27 5.57 20.16
N ASP A 271 -1.53 5.98 20.29
CA ASP A 271 -2.47 5.39 21.25
C ASP A 271 -2.68 3.89 21.00
N LEU A 272 -2.64 3.47 19.74
CA LEU A 272 -2.79 2.08 19.32
C LEU A 272 -1.58 1.21 19.70
N GLY A 273 -0.36 1.68 19.44
CA GLY A 273 0.86 0.95 19.82
C GLY A 273 1.20 1.01 21.31
N ARG A 274 0.51 1.85 22.10
CA ARG A 274 0.86 2.10 23.50
C ARG A 274 0.70 0.83 24.35
N GLY A 275 1.79 0.45 25.02
CA GLY A 275 1.83 -0.75 25.85
C GLY A 275 1.95 -2.06 25.07
N SER A 276 2.33 -2.00 23.79
CA SER A 276 2.76 -3.17 23.04
C SER A 276 4.13 -3.65 23.54
N ASP A 277 4.18 -4.88 24.05
CA ASP A 277 5.43 -5.60 24.38
C ASP A 277 5.85 -6.56 23.24
N ARG A 278 5.27 -6.40 22.05
CA ARG A 278 5.43 -7.36 20.94
C ARG A 278 6.87 -7.48 20.47
N ARG A 279 7.59 -6.36 20.40
CA ARG A 279 8.98 -6.33 19.92
C ARG A 279 9.92 -6.78 21.02
N SER A 280 10.60 -7.90 20.77
CA SER A 280 11.62 -8.41 21.69
C SER A 280 12.79 -7.43 21.84
N ALA A 281 13.54 -7.55 22.94
CA ALA A 281 14.78 -6.77 23.12
C ALA A 281 15.79 -6.98 21.97
N ARG A 282 15.79 -8.17 21.37
CA ARG A 282 16.59 -8.50 20.18
C ARG A 282 16.12 -7.70 18.96
N ASP A 283 14.83 -7.72 18.65
CA ASP A 283 14.26 -6.95 17.53
C ASP A 283 14.59 -5.45 17.64
N LEU A 284 14.42 -4.87 18.84
CA LEU A 284 14.81 -3.48 19.09
C LEU A 284 16.32 -3.22 18.91
N ALA A 285 17.17 -4.19 19.23
CA ALA A 285 18.60 -4.08 19.00
C ALA A 285 18.94 -4.13 17.49
N ASP A 286 18.29 -5.00 16.73
CA ASP A 286 18.49 -5.13 15.28
C ASP A 286 18.02 -3.87 14.52
N LEU A 287 16.89 -3.27 14.93
CA LEU A 287 16.44 -1.98 14.40
C LEU A 287 17.42 -0.82 14.70
N ARG A 288 17.99 -0.79 15.91
CA ARG A 288 19.03 0.19 16.26
C ARG A 288 20.31 -0.01 15.44
N ALA A 289 20.69 -1.26 15.19
CA ALA A 289 21.82 -1.58 14.32
C ALA A 289 21.57 -1.11 12.88
N SER A 290 20.33 -1.27 12.37
CA SER A 290 19.90 -0.76 11.06
C SER A 290 20.06 0.76 10.96
N LEU A 291 19.59 1.49 11.98
CA LEU A 291 19.76 2.94 12.07
C LEU A 291 21.24 3.36 12.13
N ALA A 292 22.03 2.70 12.97
CA ALA A 292 23.47 2.98 13.09
C ALA A 292 24.21 2.76 11.76
N TYR A 293 23.86 1.69 11.04
CA TYR A 293 24.38 1.44 9.70
C TYR A 293 23.99 2.55 8.73
N ALA A 294 22.72 2.95 8.66
CA ALA A 294 22.28 4.04 7.78
C ALA A 294 23.05 5.35 8.05
N ARG A 295 23.22 5.72 9.33
CA ARG A 295 24.02 6.88 9.75
C ARG A 295 25.49 6.75 9.34
N SER A 296 26.08 5.57 9.44
CA SER A 296 27.47 5.32 8.97
C SER A 296 27.64 5.51 7.46
N ARG A 297 26.54 5.42 6.70
CA ARG A 297 26.48 5.71 5.26
C ARG A 297 26.13 7.18 4.95
N GLY A 298 26.03 8.03 5.97
CA GLY A 298 25.74 9.46 5.83
C GLY A 298 24.24 9.81 5.85
N ALA A 299 23.34 8.85 6.16
CA ALA A 299 21.91 9.16 6.27
C ALA A 299 21.64 10.03 7.51
N ALA A 300 20.85 11.09 7.33
CA ALA A 300 20.39 11.97 8.40
C ALA A 300 19.10 11.43 9.06
N ASP A 301 19.10 10.14 9.39
CA ASP A 301 17.91 9.44 9.89
C ASP A 301 17.62 9.78 11.35
N ALA A 302 16.34 10.05 11.65
CA ALA A 302 15.84 10.23 13.01
C ALA A 302 15.98 8.94 13.84
N ASP A 303 16.05 9.09 15.17
CA ASP A 303 16.04 7.91 16.05
C ASP A 303 14.76 7.09 15.84
N HIS A 304 14.93 5.78 15.70
CA HIS A 304 13.81 4.84 15.68
C HIS A 304 13.24 4.71 17.09
N VAL A 305 11.96 5.04 17.23
CA VAL A 305 11.18 4.83 18.45
C VAL A 305 9.96 4.00 18.04
N PRO A 306 9.73 2.84 18.67
CA PRO A 306 8.54 2.04 18.40
C PRO A 306 7.26 2.86 18.58
N HIS A 307 6.23 2.55 17.80
CA HIS A 307 4.94 3.22 17.93
C HIS A 307 4.40 3.05 19.37
N GLY A 308 3.70 4.08 19.86
CA GLY A 308 3.21 4.12 21.25
C GLY A 308 4.25 4.37 22.34
N HIS A 309 5.53 4.53 21.98
CA HIS A 309 6.61 4.88 22.90
C HIS A 309 7.12 6.30 22.65
N GLY A 310 7.71 6.91 23.67
CA GLY A 310 8.18 8.31 23.59
C GLY A 310 7.07 9.33 23.41
N ALA A 311 7.41 10.49 22.84
CA ALA A 311 6.45 11.57 22.61
C ALA A 311 5.50 11.26 21.45
N ASP A 312 4.20 11.49 21.65
CA ASP A 312 3.20 11.35 20.60
C ASP A 312 3.43 12.39 19.48
N ARG A 313 3.88 11.90 18.33
CA ARG A 313 4.16 12.71 17.14
C ARG A 313 2.94 13.46 16.62
N SER A 314 1.74 12.89 16.78
CA SER A 314 0.52 13.58 16.36
C SER A 314 0.13 14.73 17.31
N LEU A 315 0.40 14.62 18.62
CA LEU A 315 0.22 15.76 19.53
C LEU A 315 1.25 16.86 19.27
N LEU A 316 2.51 16.48 19.02
CA LEU A 316 3.56 17.44 18.68
C LEU A 316 3.24 18.20 17.39
N ALA A 317 2.73 17.49 16.38
CA ALA A 317 2.28 18.08 15.13
C ALA A 317 1.17 19.12 15.37
N ILE A 318 0.11 18.74 16.10
CA ILE A 318 -1.01 19.63 16.41
C ILE A 318 -0.56 20.83 17.26
N ALA A 319 0.30 20.62 18.26
CA ALA A 319 0.80 21.70 19.10
C ALA A 319 1.59 22.74 18.29
N LYS A 320 2.46 22.29 17.37
CA LYS A 320 3.19 23.18 16.46
C LYS A 320 2.26 23.93 15.52
N ALA A 321 1.23 23.26 14.99
CA ALA A 321 0.24 23.89 14.13
C ALA A 321 -0.55 24.98 14.87
N LEU A 322 -0.95 24.73 16.12
CA LEU A 322 -1.62 25.72 16.96
C LEU A 322 -0.71 26.89 17.33
N ASP A 323 0.57 26.64 17.60
CA ASP A 323 1.56 27.69 17.87
C ASP A 323 1.76 28.58 16.65
N ALA A 324 1.95 27.99 15.46
CA ALA A 324 2.04 28.72 14.20
C ALA A 324 0.78 29.56 13.94
N ALA A 325 -0.40 28.97 14.13
CA ALA A 325 -1.69 29.67 13.99
C ALA A 325 -1.82 30.85 14.97
N ARG A 326 -1.32 30.73 16.21
CA ARG A 326 -1.34 31.81 17.21
C ARG A 326 -0.34 32.92 16.88
N LEU A 327 0.86 32.57 16.41
CA LEU A 327 1.88 33.53 15.98
C LEU A 327 1.42 34.34 14.76
N GLN A 328 0.68 33.72 13.85
CA GLN A 328 0.07 34.40 12.69
C GLN A 328 -1.17 35.24 13.08
N GLY A 329 -1.80 34.96 14.22
CA GLY A 329 -3.01 35.63 14.69
C GLY A 329 -2.79 36.84 15.62
N GLY A 330 -1.56 37.32 15.85
CA GLY A 330 -1.27 38.24 16.96
C GLY A 330 -0.36 39.43 16.65
N HIS A 331 -0.92 40.48 16.03
CA HIS A 331 -0.66 41.91 16.35
C HIS A 331 -1.89 42.73 15.96
N GLY A 332 -3.03 42.47 16.61
CA GLY A 332 -4.17 43.37 16.65
C GLY A 332 -4.35 43.86 18.08
N ASP A 333 -4.41 45.17 18.24
CA ASP A 333 -4.82 45.90 19.45
C ASP A 333 -3.75 46.16 20.52
N HIS A 334 -2.79 47.02 20.16
CA HIS A 334 -2.28 47.99 21.13
C HIS A 334 -3.36 49.07 21.35
N VAL A 335 -4.07 48.93 22.46
CA VAL A 335 -4.95 49.96 23.03
C VAL A 335 -4.10 51.20 23.32
N HIS A 336 -4.24 52.24 22.50
CA HIS A 336 -3.84 53.59 22.87
C HIS A 336 -4.97 54.23 23.66
N ASP A 337 -4.81 54.16 24.98
CA ASP A 337 -5.58 54.96 25.93
C ASP A 337 -5.03 56.39 25.87
N HIS A 338 -5.76 57.31 25.22
CA HIS A 338 -5.67 58.73 25.50
C HIS A 338 -7.06 59.36 25.41
N ALA A 339 -7.58 59.69 26.58
CA ALA A 339 -8.67 60.61 26.80
C ALA A 339 -8.40 61.97 26.14
N ASP A 340 -9.42 62.58 25.53
CA ASP A 340 -10.00 63.85 25.98
C ASP A 340 -10.98 64.41 24.94
N GLY A 341 -12.09 64.99 25.41
CA GLY A 341 -12.77 66.06 24.67
C GLY A 341 -14.25 65.86 24.29
N ARG A 342 -15.13 65.95 25.29
CA ARG A 342 -16.42 66.69 25.36
C ARG A 342 -17.27 67.00 24.10
N HIS A 343 -18.59 67.03 24.41
CA HIS A 343 -19.72 67.72 23.77
C HIS A 343 -20.42 66.89 22.67
N GLY A 344 -21.74 66.68 22.68
CA GLY A 344 -22.82 67.19 23.51
C GLY A 344 -24.13 66.49 23.13
N ASP A 345 -25.13 66.64 24.00
CA ASP A 345 -26.51 66.18 23.86
C ASP A 345 -27.14 66.54 22.51
N HIS A 346 -28.12 65.75 22.06
CA HIS A 346 -29.51 66.20 21.84
C HIS A 346 -30.41 65.01 21.41
N ASP A 347 -31.38 64.72 22.25
CA ASP A 347 -32.64 64.02 21.91
C ASP A 347 -33.42 64.78 20.84
N HIS A 348 -34.24 64.08 20.04
CA HIS A 348 -35.67 64.39 19.85
C HIS A 348 -36.39 63.28 19.07
N ASP A 349 -37.46 62.77 19.69
CA ASP A 349 -38.56 62.02 19.09
C ASP A 349 -39.30 62.84 18.01
N HIS A 350 -39.93 62.15 17.04
CA HIS A 350 -41.39 62.19 16.81
C HIS A 350 -41.83 61.38 15.57
N ALA A 351 -43.07 60.89 15.66
CA ALA A 351 -43.72 59.90 14.82
C ALA A 351 -44.69 60.49 13.76
N ASN A 352 -45.16 59.58 12.90
CA ASN A 352 -46.46 59.53 12.16
C ASN A 352 -46.55 60.02 10.69
N GLY A 353 -46.59 59.03 9.76
CA GLY A 353 -47.67 58.76 8.78
C GLY A 353 -47.92 59.72 7.58
N PRO A 354 -48.87 59.40 6.67
CA PRO A 354 -48.71 58.46 5.54
C PRO A 354 -49.17 59.02 4.16
N HIS A 355 -49.09 58.18 3.12
CA HIS A 355 -49.73 58.22 1.77
C HIS A 355 -48.88 58.67 0.56
N GLY A 356 -49.01 57.89 -0.54
CA GLY A 356 -48.76 58.36 -1.90
C GLY A 356 -48.25 57.28 -2.88
N ASP A 357 -49.17 56.67 -3.62
CA ASP A 357 -48.96 55.71 -4.72
C ASP A 357 -48.11 56.25 -5.90
N HIS A 358 -47.49 55.31 -6.64
CA HIS A 358 -47.53 55.16 -8.13
C HIS A 358 -46.19 54.71 -8.77
N ASP A 359 -46.16 53.42 -9.12
CA ASP A 359 -46.13 52.86 -10.48
C ASP A 359 -44.93 52.97 -11.46
N HIS A 360 -44.56 51.76 -11.92
CA HIS A 360 -43.92 51.27 -13.16
C HIS A 360 -42.65 51.90 -13.80
N GLY A 361 -41.68 51.02 -14.09
CA GLY A 361 -40.66 51.23 -15.12
C GLY A 361 -39.60 50.11 -15.19
N HIS A 362 -39.92 49.01 -15.89
CA HIS A 362 -38.93 48.02 -16.33
C HIS A 362 -38.04 48.62 -17.44
N ALA A 363 -36.72 48.43 -17.34
CA ALA A 363 -35.80 48.51 -18.47
C ALA A 363 -34.66 47.48 -18.30
N ASP A 364 -34.45 46.71 -19.36
CA ASP A 364 -33.56 45.56 -19.49
C ASP A 364 -32.07 45.94 -19.72
N ALA A 365 -31.19 45.19 -19.03
CA ALA A 365 -29.84 44.70 -19.41
C ALA A 365 -28.69 45.69 -19.72
N PRO A 366 -27.40 45.26 -19.73
CA PRO A 366 -26.79 44.00 -19.27
C PRO A 366 -25.67 44.22 -18.23
N HIS A 367 -25.46 43.28 -17.29
CA HIS A 367 -24.21 43.24 -16.50
C HIS A 367 -23.27 42.19 -17.09
N GLU A 368 -22.13 42.68 -17.58
CA GLU A 368 -21.02 41.90 -18.11
C GLU A 368 -20.47 40.93 -17.06
N HIS A 369 -20.29 39.67 -17.48
CA HIS A 369 -19.54 38.67 -16.76
C HIS A 369 -18.04 38.95 -16.88
N GLY A 370 -17.51 39.73 -15.94
CA GLY A 370 -16.08 39.81 -15.68
C GLY A 370 -15.61 38.58 -14.89
N HIS A 371 -14.95 37.66 -15.57
CA HIS A 371 -14.18 36.57 -14.97
C HIS A 371 -13.10 37.12 -14.04
N MET A 372 -13.12 36.73 -12.76
CA MET A 372 -11.97 36.80 -11.86
C MET A 372 -11.83 35.44 -11.19
N ASP A 373 -10.90 34.66 -11.73
CA ASP A 373 -10.37 33.45 -11.13
C ASP A 373 -9.59 33.81 -9.86
N GLY A 374 -10.04 33.28 -8.73
CA GLY A 374 -9.27 33.25 -7.50
C GLY A 374 -10.10 32.69 -6.34
N PRO A 375 -9.79 31.51 -5.79
CA PRO A 375 -10.35 31.12 -4.52
C PRO A 375 -9.53 31.78 -3.42
N HIS A 376 -9.92 32.99 -3.04
CA HIS A 376 -9.67 33.47 -1.68
C HIS A 376 -10.62 32.71 -0.75
N ASP A 377 -10.08 31.79 0.05
CA ASP A 377 -10.75 31.27 1.24
C ASP A 377 -10.47 32.25 2.40
N PRO A 378 -11.44 33.05 2.86
CA PRO A 378 -11.21 33.99 3.93
C PRO A 378 -11.54 33.32 5.27
N HIS A 379 -10.52 33.20 6.13
CA HIS A 379 -10.59 32.95 7.59
C HIS A 379 -10.38 31.53 8.14
N GLY A 380 -9.90 30.56 7.36
CA GLY A 380 -9.28 29.37 7.94
C GLY A 380 -7.89 29.69 8.50
N LEU A 381 -7.62 29.42 9.78
CA LEU A 381 -6.25 29.35 10.29
C LEU A 381 -5.52 28.22 9.55
N ALA A 382 -4.72 28.58 8.53
CA ALA A 382 -3.96 27.63 7.75
C ALA A 382 -2.61 27.38 8.44
N ALA A 383 -2.50 26.25 9.13
CA ALA A 383 -1.21 25.80 9.64
C ALA A 383 -0.28 25.43 8.46
N ASP A 384 0.95 25.92 8.49
CA ASP A 384 1.99 25.52 7.53
C ASP A 384 2.49 24.10 7.87
N TRP A 385 2.17 23.15 7.01
CA TRP A 385 2.60 21.76 7.09
C TRP A 385 3.72 21.43 6.10
N GLY A 386 4.30 22.43 5.44
CA GLY A 386 5.28 22.29 4.38
C GLY A 386 4.63 22.27 2.99
N ALA A 387 4.80 21.18 2.24
CA ALA A 387 4.30 21.08 0.87
C ALA A 387 2.77 21.00 0.81
N ASP A 388 2.16 21.67 -0.17
CA ASP A 388 0.74 21.50 -0.50
C ASP A 388 0.50 20.03 -0.86
N PRO A 389 -0.44 19.32 -0.20
CA PRO A 389 -0.79 17.94 -0.55
C PRO A 389 -1.05 17.72 -2.04
N ARG A 390 -1.63 18.70 -2.76
CA ARG A 390 -1.87 18.60 -4.21
C ARG A 390 -0.57 18.59 -5.02
N SER A 391 0.48 19.24 -4.54
CA SER A 391 1.80 19.21 -5.18
C SER A 391 2.51 17.86 -5.05
N LEU A 392 2.03 17.00 -4.13
CA LEU A 392 2.51 15.65 -3.90
C LEU A 392 1.64 14.59 -4.61
N GLU A 393 0.71 15.00 -5.47
CA GLU A 393 -0.09 14.07 -6.27
C GLU A 393 0.60 13.85 -7.63
N HIS A 394 0.44 12.65 -8.19
CA HIS A 394 0.85 12.42 -9.56
C HIS A 394 -0.09 13.21 -10.52
N PRO A 395 0.38 13.82 -11.63
CA PRO A 395 -0.49 14.62 -12.52
C PRO A 395 -1.73 13.88 -13.04
N GLY A 396 -1.59 12.58 -13.29
CA GLY A 396 -2.68 11.69 -13.70
C GLY A 396 -3.69 11.34 -12.60
N GLU A 397 -3.36 11.55 -11.31
CA GLU A 397 -4.14 11.08 -10.17
C GLU A 397 -5.58 11.62 -10.13
N ARG A 398 -5.85 12.74 -10.80
CA ARG A 398 -7.19 13.33 -10.90
C ARG A 398 -7.79 13.30 -12.30
N THR A 399 -7.05 12.87 -13.31
CA THR A 399 -7.40 13.12 -14.72
C THR A 399 -7.45 11.87 -15.57
N ASP A 400 -6.75 10.79 -15.18
CA ASP A 400 -6.72 9.55 -15.95
C ASP A 400 -7.87 8.59 -15.62
N ALA A 401 -7.96 7.49 -16.36
CA ALA A 401 -8.98 6.45 -16.13
C ALA A 401 -8.91 5.83 -14.72
N GLY A 402 -7.75 5.91 -14.06
CA GLY A 402 -7.52 5.47 -12.69
C GLY A 402 -7.70 6.57 -11.64
N ALA A 403 -8.30 7.72 -11.97
CA ALA A 403 -8.46 8.85 -11.04
C ALA A 403 -9.30 8.53 -9.79
N HIS A 404 -10.14 7.49 -9.87
CA HIS A 404 -10.91 6.99 -8.72
C HIS A 404 -10.10 6.08 -7.79
N ASN A 405 -8.88 5.70 -8.18
CA ASN A 405 -8.01 4.80 -7.45
C ASN A 405 -6.64 5.43 -7.19
N ARG A 406 -6.42 5.88 -5.95
CA ARG A 406 -5.11 6.39 -5.53
C ARG A 406 -4.03 5.29 -5.57
N GLY A 407 -4.37 4.03 -5.29
CA GLY A 407 -3.41 2.92 -5.35
C GLY A 407 -3.02 2.47 -6.77
N HIS A 408 -3.59 3.10 -7.82
CA HIS A 408 -3.26 2.77 -9.20
C HIS A 408 -1.78 3.09 -9.46
N GLY A 409 -1.01 2.07 -9.84
CA GLY A 409 0.38 2.21 -10.25
C GLY A 409 0.46 3.17 -11.43
N ARG A 410 1.38 4.13 -11.34
CA ARG A 410 1.64 5.09 -12.42
C ARG A 410 3.13 5.07 -12.70
N ALA A 411 3.48 5.16 -13.98
CA ALA A 411 4.86 5.20 -14.39
C ALA A 411 5.58 6.35 -13.66
N TRP A 412 6.64 6.00 -12.95
CA TRP A 412 7.50 6.94 -12.26
C TRP A 412 8.94 6.62 -12.64
N LYS A 413 9.73 7.65 -12.91
CA LYS A 413 11.17 7.53 -13.14
C LYS A 413 11.93 8.44 -12.19
N GLN A 414 13.19 8.10 -11.96
CA GLN A 414 14.06 8.91 -11.13
C GLN A 414 14.13 10.35 -11.63
N GLY A 415 13.83 11.30 -10.72
CA GLY A 415 13.75 12.73 -11.02
C GLY A 415 12.33 13.28 -11.10
N ASP A 416 11.32 12.42 -11.26
CA ASP A 416 9.92 12.84 -11.16
C ASP A 416 9.55 13.14 -9.69
N PRO A 417 8.55 14.01 -9.43
CA PRO A 417 8.03 14.24 -8.08
C PRO A 417 7.64 12.94 -7.39
N VAL A 418 7.97 12.80 -6.11
CA VAL A 418 7.61 11.63 -5.30
C VAL A 418 6.20 11.83 -4.76
N PRO A 419 5.22 11.00 -5.15
CA PRO A 419 3.88 11.17 -4.65
C PRO A 419 3.77 10.78 -3.17
N ALA A 420 2.87 11.41 -2.44
CA ALA A 420 2.67 11.11 -1.03
C ALA A 420 2.25 9.63 -0.79
N PRO A 421 2.65 9.02 0.34
CA PRO A 421 2.23 7.67 0.70
C PRO A 421 0.72 7.58 0.90
N ILE A 422 0.16 6.40 0.64
CA ILE A 422 -1.22 6.06 0.95
C ILE A 422 -1.26 5.32 2.27
N LEU A 423 -2.07 5.83 3.19
CA LEU A 423 -2.50 5.09 4.36
C LEU A 423 -3.59 4.12 3.90
N SER A 424 -3.31 2.82 3.95
CA SER A 424 -4.38 1.86 3.81
C SER A 424 -5.35 2.04 4.98
N SER A 425 -6.58 2.46 4.69
CA SER A 425 -7.67 2.39 5.65
C SER A 425 -7.80 0.94 6.12
N LEU A 426 -7.44 0.65 7.38
CA LEU A 426 -7.55 -0.64 8.07
C LEU A 426 -7.17 -1.86 7.19
N PRO A 427 -5.90 -2.30 7.17
CA PRO A 427 -5.47 -3.42 6.33
C PRO A 427 -6.32 -4.67 6.53
N VAL A 428 -6.74 -5.33 5.43
CA VAL A 428 -7.38 -6.64 5.52
C VAL A 428 -6.31 -7.65 5.94
N ARG A 429 -6.50 -8.22 7.14
CA ARG A 429 -5.60 -9.17 7.78
C ARG A 429 -6.35 -10.36 8.35
N SER A 430 -5.64 -11.47 8.55
CA SER A 430 -6.15 -12.59 9.30
C SER A 430 -6.43 -12.21 10.76
N ARG A 431 -7.60 -12.63 11.27
CA ARG A 431 -7.95 -12.56 12.70
C ARG A 431 -7.57 -13.83 13.48
N SER A 432 -7.23 -14.92 12.79
CA SER A 432 -6.98 -16.23 13.43
C SER A 432 -5.53 -16.41 13.90
N ARG A 433 -4.59 -15.59 13.38
CA ARG A 433 -3.14 -15.69 13.61
C ARG A 433 -2.57 -14.46 14.37
N GLY A 434 -3.25 -14.04 15.44
CA GLY A 434 -2.74 -13.06 16.40
C GLY A 434 -3.61 -11.80 16.59
N ARG A 435 -3.38 -11.09 17.70
CA ARG A 435 -4.14 -9.89 18.09
C ARG A 435 -3.86 -8.72 17.14
N TRP A 436 -4.88 -7.90 16.87
CA TRP A 436 -4.71 -6.60 16.22
C TRP A 436 -4.43 -5.55 17.28
N ASP A 437 -3.17 -5.16 17.38
CA ASP A 437 -2.65 -4.13 18.27
C ASP A 437 -2.31 -2.84 17.50
N ALA A 438 -2.40 -2.85 16.16
CA ALA A 438 -2.08 -1.71 15.29
C ALA A 438 -0.70 -1.08 15.58
N ASP A 439 0.24 -1.91 16.04
CA ASP A 439 1.64 -1.62 16.36
C ASP A 439 2.47 -1.27 15.12
N GLY A 440 2.03 -0.24 14.38
CA GLY A 440 2.57 0.15 13.09
C GLY A 440 1.77 1.16 12.27
N MET A 441 0.60 1.60 12.75
CA MET A 441 -0.10 2.72 12.09
C MET A 441 0.73 4.01 12.12
#